data_AF-A0A967Z3V9-F1
#
_entry.id   AF-A0A967Z3V9-F1
#
_cell.length_a   1.000
_cell.length_b   1.000
_cell.length_c   1.000
_cell.angle_alpha   90.00
_cell.angle_beta   90.00
_cell.angle_gamma   90.00
#
_symmetry.space_group_name_H-M   'P 1'
#
loop_
_entity.id
_entity.type
_entity.pdbx_description
1 polymer ?
#
loop_
_entity_poly.entity_id
_entity_poly.type
_entity_poly.pdbx_seq_one_letter_code
_entity_poly.pdbx_strand_id
1 'polypeptide(L)'
;MREVNFVIPDANMTTNDIIYCLAGIRPLPATRSETEEAEITRRHLILDHEDEGLNGLISIIGGKLTTFRNLAEETVDTIYEKLRKHPPPCHTATTPMWGGGMKHIGQYIEENTKKYSAEFRVDEEQVAYLISIYGSRFWRVLELTKKAPELRERICPHNLDIKAQILFSLQNELPRTLADIYLRRTGIGTSACRGLDCAKEAARLMGKTLHWRRRRIKQEVENYEREIELLYGCD
;
A
#
# COMPACT_ATOMS: atom_id res chain seq x y z
N MET A 1 0.77 6.97 -24.74
CA MET A 1 0.65 8.39 -25.18
C MET A 1 -0.33 8.58 -26.33
N ARG A 2 -0.25 7.79 -27.42
CA ARG A 2 -1.18 7.91 -28.57
C ARG A 2 -2.66 7.98 -28.18
N GLU A 3 -3.16 7.05 -27.39
CA GLU A 3 -4.58 7.02 -26.99
C GLU A 3 -4.98 8.25 -26.15
N VAL A 4 -4.11 8.72 -25.25
CA VAL A 4 -4.39 9.91 -24.44
C VAL A 4 -4.49 11.14 -25.35
N ASN A 5 -3.54 11.34 -26.26
CA ASN A 5 -3.57 12.47 -27.19
C ASN A 5 -4.68 12.32 -28.26
N PHE A 6 -5.20 11.12 -28.50
CA PHE A 6 -6.37 10.92 -29.33
C PHE A 6 -7.65 11.39 -28.63
N VAL A 7 -7.83 11.03 -27.34
CA VAL A 7 -9.01 11.40 -26.56
C VAL A 7 -8.96 12.87 -26.09
N ILE A 8 -7.76 13.37 -25.78
CA ILE A 8 -7.52 14.75 -25.29
C ILE A 8 -6.41 15.38 -26.14
N PRO A 9 -6.71 15.88 -27.35
CA PRO A 9 -5.71 16.40 -28.29
C PRO A 9 -4.86 17.54 -27.73
N ASP A 10 -5.48 18.45 -26.98
CA ASP A 10 -4.79 19.63 -26.46
C ASP A 10 -3.78 19.31 -25.34
N ALA A 11 -3.82 18.09 -24.78
CA ALA A 11 -2.88 17.69 -23.73
C ALA A 11 -1.44 17.55 -24.24
N ASN A 12 -1.25 17.21 -25.52
CA ASN A 12 0.08 17.06 -26.16
C ASN A 12 1.09 16.25 -25.34
N MET A 13 0.65 15.16 -24.69
CA MET A 13 1.44 14.38 -23.74
C MET A 13 2.60 13.64 -24.42
N THR A 14 3.79 13.74 -23.81
CA THR A 14 5.04 13.09 -24.21
C THR A 14 5.59 12.20 -23.08
N THR A 15 6.54 11.30 -23.38
CA THR A 15 7.17 10.46 -22.34
C THR A 15 7.84 11.28 -21.23
N ASN A 16 8.26 12.51 -21.52
CA ASN A 16 8.81 13.43 -20.52
C ASN A 16 7.79 13.89 -19.47
N ASP A 17 6.49 13.76 -19.76
CA ASP A 17 5.40 14.10 -18.83
C ASP A 17 5.05 12.93 -17.88
N ILE A 18 5.70 11.77 -18.06
CA ILE A 18 5.47 10.59 -17.22
C ILE A 18 6.21 10.74 -15.89
N ILE A 19 5.43 10.88 -14.82
CA ILE A 19 5.93 11.01 -13.45
C ILE A 19 6.07 9.64 -12.75
N TYR A 20 5.39 8.58 -13.19
CA TYR A 20 5.49 7.25 -12.58
C TYR A 20 4.83 6.21 -13.49
N CYS A 21 5.44 5.02 -13.59
CA CYS A 21 4.87 3.86 -14.25
C CYS A 21 4.79 2.66 -13.30
N LEU A 22 3.73 1.87 -13.44
CA LEU A 22 3.57 0.59 -12.77
C LEU A 22 3.10 -0.45 -13.79
N ALA A 23 3.71 -1.63 -13.73
CA ALA A 23 3.23 -2.82 -14.41
C ALA A 23 2.80 -3.87 -13.39
N GLY A 24 1.80 -4.68 -13.76
CA GLY A 24 1.30 -5.75 -12.90
C GLY A 24 0.88 -6.95 -13.73
N ILE A 25 1.09 -8.14 -13.17
CA ILE A 25 0.69 -9.41 -13.78
C ILE A 25 -0.70 -9.79 -13.25
N ARG A 26 -1.59 -10.20 -14.15
CA ARG A 26 -2.90 -10.72 -13.78
C ARG A 26 -2.82 -12.25 -13.71
N PRO A 27 -3.01 -12.88 -12.53
CA PRO A 27 -2.95 -14.33 -12.39
C PRO A 27 -4.26 -14.93 -12.91
N LEU A 28 -4.35 -15.17 -14.21
CA LEU A 28 -5.54 -15.75 -14.83
C LEU A 28 -5.45 -17.28 -14.87
N PRO A 29 -6.58 -18.00 -14.80
CA PRO A 29 -6.59 -19.43 -15.08
C PRO A 29 -6.01 -19.74 -16.46
N ALA A 30 -5.14 -20.75 -16.54
CA ALA A 30 -4.58 -21.18 -17.81
C ALA A 30 -5.67 -21.83 -18.68
N THR A 31 -5.88 -21.32 -19.90
CA THR A 31 -6.70 -21.95 -20.92
C THR A 31 -5.81 -22.78 -21.86
N ARG A 32 -6.35 -23.85 -22.44
CA ARG A 32 -5.62 -24.72 -23.39
C ARG A 32 -5.52 -24.13 -24.81
N SER A 33 -6.14 -22.98 -25.08
CA SER A 33 -6.16 -22.30 -26.38
C SER A 33 -5.52 -20.91 -26.30
N GLU A 34 -4.53 -20.64 -27.16
CA GLU A 34 -3.89 -19.31 -27.32
C GLU A 34 -4.83 -18.27 -27.95
N THR A 35 -5.96 -18.70 -28.52
CA THR A 35 -6.88 -17.87 -29.31
C THR A 35 -8.03 -17.24 -28.53
N GLU A 36 -8.11 -17.48 -27.21
CA GLU A 36 -9.28 -17.15 -26.38
C GLU A 36 -8.89 -16.35 -25.11
N GLU A 37 -7.86 -15.49 -25.17
CA GLU A 37 -7.56 -14.54 -24.06
C GLU A 37 -8.80 -13.72 -23.63
N ALA A 38 -9.72 -13.47 -24.56
CA ALA A 38 -10.98 -12.76 -24.31
C ALA A 38 -12.06 -13.62 -23.62
N GLU A 39 -11.97 -14.94 -23.66
CA GLU A 39 -12.94 -15.89 -23.08
C GLU A 39 -12.44 -16.54 -21.78
N ILE A 40 -11.24 -16.21 -21.31
CA ILE A 40 -10.78 -16.63 -19.99
C ILE A 40 -11.79 -16.15 -18.95
N THR A 41 -12.40 -17.12 -18.25
CA THR A 41 -13.45 -16.82 -17.28
C THR A 41 -12.88 -15.83 -16.26
N ARG A 42 -13.52 -14.67 -16.10
CA ARG A 42 -13.10 -13.64 -15.12
C ARG A 42 -13.44 -14.03 -13.68
N ARG A 43 -13.70 -15.32 -13.42
CA ARG A 43 -14.06 -15.87 -12.12
C ARG A 43 -12.77 -16.32 -11.43
N HIS A 44 -12.73 -16.15 -10.12
CA HIS A 44 -11.70 -16.79 -9.29
C HIS A 44 -11.96 -18.30 -9.25
N LEU A 45 -10.89 -19.07 -9.04
CA LEU A 45 -10.94 -20.50 -8.80
C LEU A 45 -10.33 -20.79 -7.43
N ILE A 46 -10.98 -21.69 -6.69
CA ILE A 46 -10.44 -22.31 -5.49
C ILE A 46 -10.24 -23.77 -5.86
N LEU A 47 -8.98 -24.20 -5.91
CA LEU A 47 -8.59 -25.56 -6.28
C LEU A 47 -8.17 -26.32 -5.04
N ASP A 48 -8.83 -27.45 -4.80
CA ASP A 48 -8.43 -28.44 -3.82
C ASP A 48 -7.61 -29.54 -4.52
N HIS A 49 -6.39 -29.77 -4.06
CA HIS A 49 -5.45 -30.68 -4.72
C HIS A 49 -5.45 -32.10 -4.10
N GLU A 50 -6.48 -32.48 -3.35
CA GLU A 50 -6.62 -33.84 -2.80
C GLU A 50 -6.63 -34.93 -3.89
N ASP A 51 -7.31 -34.71 -5.01
CA ASP A 51 -7.33 -35.64 -6.15
C ASP A 51 -5.95 -35.78 -6.85
N GLU A 52 -5.07 -34.79 -6.64
CA GLU A 52 -3.67 -34.82 -7.09
C GLU A 52 -2.73 -35.44 -6.03
N GLY A 53 -3.27 -35.95 -4.92
CA GLY A 53 -2.51 -36.54 -3.81
C GLY A 53 -1.89 -35.51 -2.86
N LEU A 54 -2.19 -34.22 -3.02
CA LEU A 54 -1.66 -33.12 -2.21
C LEU A 54 -2.65 -32.70 -1.12
N ASN A 55 -2.83 -33.58 -0.14
CA ASN A 55 -3.76 -33.36 0.96
C ASN A 55 -3.46 -32.08 1.75
N GLY A 56 -4.48 -31.23 1.87
CA GLY A 56 -4.40 -29.98 2.63
C GLY A 56 -3.84 -28.78 1.85
N LEU A 57 -3.49 -28.95 0.58
CA LEU A 57 -3.15 -27.85 -0.31
C LEU A 57 -4.40 -27.33 -1.01
N ILE A 58 -4.69 -26.03 -0.79
CA ILE A 58 -5.72 -25.29 -1.51
C ILE A 58 -5.06 -24.10 -2.21
N SER A 59 -5.34 -23.93 -3.50
CA SER A 59 -4.83 -22.82 -4.31
C SER A 59 -5.94 -21.87 -4.72
N ILE A 60 -5.65 -20.57 -4.70
CA ILE A 60 -6.53 -19.52 -5.25
C ILE A 60 -5.92 -19.02 -6.56
N ILE A 61 -6.68 -19.07 -7.64
CA ILE A 61 -6.28 -18.54 -8.95
C ILE A 61 -7.23 -17.41 -9.35
N GLY A 62 -6.68 -16.27 -9.76
CA GLY A 62 -7.46 -15.09 -10.11
C GLY A 62 -7.96 -14.32 -8.89
N GLY A 63 -9.17 -13.78 -9.03
CA GLY A 63 -9.76 -12.87 -8.05
C GLY A 63 -9.55 -11.39 -8.43
N LYS A 64 -10.50 -10.56 -8.01
CA LYS A 64 -10.45 -9.11 -8.17
C LYS A 64 -10.29 -8.47 -6.80
N LEU A 65 -9.62 -7.33 -6.77
CA LEU A 65 -9.55 -6.52 -5.54
C LEU A 65 -10.95 -6.15 -5.03
N THR A 66 -11.96 -6.05 -5.89
CA THR A 66 -13.35 -5.75 -5.47
C THR A 66 -14.08 -6.95 -4.86
N THR A 67 -13.64 -8.18 -5.13
CA THR A 67 -14.30 -9.41 -4.66
C THR A 67 -13.49 -10.16 -3.60
N PHE A 68 -12.33 -9.62 -3.19
CA PHE A 68 -11.39 -10.28 -2.29
C PHE A 68 -12.03 -10.82 -1.01
N ARG A 69 -12.96 -10.08 -0.40
CA ARG A 69 -13.62 -10.45 0.85
C ARG A 69 -14.49 -11.70 0.68
N ASN A 70 -15.28 -11.76 -0.39
CA ASN A 70 -16.14 -12.91 -0.68
C ASN A 70 -15.29 -14.14 -1.04
N LEU A 71 -14.26 -13.96 -1.87
CA LEU A 71 -13.30 -15.03 -2.20
C LEU A 71 -12.59 -15.57 -0.94
N ALA A 72 -12.21 -14.70 0.00
CA ALA A 72 -11.61 -15.12 1.26
C ALA A 72 -12.58 -15.91 2.15
N GLU A 73 -13.85 -15.50 2.21
CA GLU A 73 -14.92 -16.22 2.91
C GLU A 73 -15.12 -17.62 2.31
N GLU A 74 -15.29 -17.71 0.99
CA GLU A 74 -15.44 -18.99 0.26
C GLU A 74 -14.23 -19.92 0.48
N THR A 75 -13.01 -19.36 0.45
CA THR A 75 -11.79 -20.14 0.72
C THR A 75 -11.77 -20.72 2.14
N VAL A 76 -12.16 -19.92 3.13
CA VAL A 76 -12.24 -20.38 4.52
C VAL A 76 -13.30 -21.47 4.68
N ASP A 77 -14.44 -21.33 4.03
CA ASP A 77 -15.49 -22.35 4.04
C ASP A 77 -14.98 -23.67 3.44
N THR A 78 -14.28 -23.64 2.30
CA THR A 78 -13.61 -24.83 1.72
C THR A 78 -12.63 -25.47 2.71
N ILE A 79 -11.86 -24.68 3.46
CA ILE A 79 -10.96 -25.19 4.50
C ILE A 79 -11.75 -25.91 5.60
N TYR A 80 -12.88 -25.36 6.05
CA TYR A 80 -13.73 -26.00 7.07
C TYR A 80 -14.32 -27.32 6.58
N GLU A 81 -14.76 -27.38 5.32
CA GLU A 81 -15.23 -28.61 4.69
C GLU A 81 -14.14 -29.70 4.68
N LYS A 82 -12.90 -29.36 4.27
CA LYS A 82 -11.76 -30.29 4.32
C LYS A 82 -11.46 -30.78 5.73
N LEU A 83 -11.55 -29.89 6.73
CA LEU A 83 -11.35 -30.23 8.13
C LEU A 83 -12.52 -31.02 8.73
N ARG A 84 -13.60 -31.25 7.97
CA ARG A 84 -14.85 -31.88 8.41
C ARG A 84 -15.43 -31.17 9.64
N LYS A 85 -15.41 -29.83 9.62
CA LYS A 85 -15.90 -28.95 10.68
C LYS A 85 -16.93 -27.98 10.12
N HIS A 86 -17.77 -27.45 10.99
CA HIS A 86 -18.69 -26.37 10.63
C HIS A 86 -17.99 -25.01 10.82
N PRO A 87 -18.02 -24.12 9.81
CA PRO A 87 -17.51 -22.76 9.96
C PRO A 87 -18.38 -21.97 10.95
N PRO A 88 -17.80 -21.13 11.81
CA PRO A 88 -18.57 -20.14 12.55
C PRO A 88 -19.14 -19.09 11.59
N PRO A 89 -20.16 -18.30 12.00
CA PRO A 89 -20.67 -17.21 11.17
C PRO A 89 -19.56 -16.23 10.77
N CYS A 90 -19.49 -15.91 9.48
CA CYS A 90 -18.54 -14.94 8.96
C CYS A 90 -19.04 -13.51 9.22
N HIS A 91 -18.23 -12.71 9.90
CA HIS A 91 -18.53 -11.31 10.21
C HIS A 91 -17.69 -10.31 9.39
N THR A 92 -16.98 -10.77 8.36
CA THR A 92 -16.06 -9.91 7.58
C THR A 92 -16.78 -8.81 6.79
N ALA A 93 -18.07 -8.98 6.50
CA ALA A 93 -18.88 -7.98 5.80
C ALA A 93 -19.16 -6.72 6.65
N THR A 94 -19.13 -6.84 7.98
CA THR A 94 -19.46 -5.74 8.91
C THR A 94 -18.30 -5.35 9.82
N THR A 95 -17.28 -6.20 9.94
CA THR A 95 -16.05 -5.90 10.66
C THR A 95 -15.27 -4.80 9.92
N PRO A 96 -15.03 -3.62 10.54
CA PRO A 96 -14.19 -2.60 9.91
C PRO A 96 -12.75 -3.09 9.74
N MET A 97 -12.13 -2.78 8.60
CA MET A 97 -10.70 -2.98 8.39
C MET A 97 -9.87 -2.16 9.38
N TRP A 98 -8.60 -2.50 9.55
CA TRP A 98 -7.67 -1.73 10.37
C TRP A 98 -7.58 -0.28 9.88
N GLY A 99 -7.82 0.71 10.75
CA GLY A 99 -7.94 2.12 10.37
C GLY A 99 -9.31 2.53 9.81
N GLY A 100 -10.17 1.57 9.49
CA GLY A 100 -11.53 1.82 9.02
C GLY A 100 -12.53 2.17 10.13
N GLY A 101 -13.81 2.22 9.73
CA GLY A 101 -14.94 2.39 10.65
C GLY A 101 -15.31 3.83 10.99
N MET A 102 -14.53 4.82 10.54
CA MET A 102 -14.93 6.23 10.64
C MET A 102 -16.03 6.53 9.63
N LYS A 103 -17.13 7.11 10.11
CA LYS A 103 -18.20 7.63 9.27
C LYS A 103 -17.94 9.11 8.95
N HIS A 104 -18.35 9.56 7.78
CA HIS A 104 -18.27 10.99 7.38
C HIS A 104 -16.86 11.59 7.53
N ILE A 105 -15.83 10.91 7.00
CA ILE A 105 -14.43 11.30 7.17
C ILE A 105 -14.14 12.75 6.74
N GLY A 106 -14.77 13.25 5.67
CA GLY A 106 -14.62 14.64 5.23
C GLY A 106 -15.04 15.65 6.30
N GLN A 107 -16.25 15.48 6.84
CA GLN A 107 -16.75 16.30 7.95
C GLN A 107 -15.85 16.17 9.19
N TYR A 108 -15.41 14.95 9.52
CA TYR A 108 -14.52 14.73 10.65
C TYR A 108 -13.18 15.49 10.49
N ILE A 109 -12.60 15.50 9.28
CA ILE A 109 -11.41 16.28 8.95
C ILE A 109 -11.66 17.77 9.18
N GLU A 110 -12.75 18.32 8.62
CA GLU A 110 -13.08 19.74 8.74
C GLU A 110 -13.24 20.18 10.20
N GLU A 111 -13.92 19.38 11.02
CA GLU A 111 -14.22 19.71 12.42
C GLU A 111 -13.01 19.56 13.35
N ASN A 112 -12.11 18.61 13.08
CA ASN A 112 -11.10 18.19 14.05
C ASN A 112 -9.66 18.58 13.69
N THR A 113 -9.39 18.99 12.45
CA THR A 113 -8.02 19.29 12.00
C THR A 113 -7.35 20.38 12.85
N LYS A 114 -8.02 21.51 13.08
CA LYS A 114 -7.49 22.63 13.89
C LYS A 114 -7.19 22.21 15.33
N LYS A 115 -8.10 21.44 15.93
CA LYS A 115 -7.94 20.92 17.30
C LYS A 115 -6.68 20.06 17.41
N TYR A 116 -6.51 19.10 16.51
CA TYR A 116 -5.37 18.19 16.55
C TYR A 116 -4.06 18.87 16.12
N SER A 117 -4.12 19.82 15.19
CA SER A 117 -2.97 20.65 14.85
C SER A 117 -2.46 21.40 16.09
N ALA A 118 -3.34 22.08 16.84
CA ALA A 118 -2.97 22.77 18.06
C ALA A 118 -2.44 21.83 19.15
N GLU A 119 -3.07 20.67 19.35
CA GLU A 119 -2.69 19.70 20.37
C GLU A 119 -1.31 19.06 20.10
N PHE A 120 -1.06 18.64 18.86
CA PHE A 120 0.13 17.88 18.49
C PHE A 120 1.24 18.74 17.87
N ARG A 121 0.96 20.02 17.58
CA ARG A 121 1.86 20.97 16.91
C ARG A 121 2.33 20.47 15.53
N VAL A 122 1.42 19.83 14.82
CA VAL A 122 1.60 19.36 13.43
C VAL A 122 0.76 20.27 12.53
N ASP A 123 1.24 20.57 11.33
CA ASP A 123 0.54 21.44 10.39
C ASP A 123 -0.86 20.92 10.07
N GLU A 124 -1.83 21.83 9.89
CA GLU A 124 -3.23 21.46 9.62
C GLU A 124 -3.37 20.58 8.38
N GLU A 125 -2.62 20.86 7.32
CA GLU A 125 -2.65 20.08 6.07
C GLU A 125 -2.19 18.64 6.31
N GLN A 126 -1.15 18.47 7.13
CA GLN A 126 -0.62 17.16 7.49
C GLN A 126 -1.55 16.40 8.42
N VAL A 127 -2.21 17.07 9.36
CA VAL A 127 -3.23 16.43 10.21
C VAL A 127 -4.40 15.93 9.36
N ALA A 128 -4.92 16.76 8.45
CA ALA A 128 -5.99 16.37 7.53
C ALA A 128 -5.57 15.17 6.66
N TYR A 129 -4.34 15.19 6.14
CA TYR A 129 -3.75 14.08 5.39
C TYR A 129 -3.62 12.79 6.22
N LEU A 130 -3.16 12.88 7.46
CA LEU A 130 -3.02 11.71 8.32
C LEU A 130 -4.39 11.10 8.67
N ILE A 131 -5.42 11.94 8.87
CA ILE A 131 -6.79 11.45 9.07
C ILE A 131 -7.27 10.72 7.81
N SER A 132 -7.03 11.27 6.62
CA SER A 132 -7.51 10.66 5.37
C SER A 132 -6.86 9.31 5.05
N ILE A 133 -5.57 9.15 5.35
CA ILE A 133 -4.82 7.91 5.07
C ILE A 133 -4.96 6.86 6.18
N TYR A 134 -4.82 7.25 7.46
CA TYR A 134 -4.82 6.29 8.58
C TYR A 134 -6.20 6.08 9.21
N GLY A 135 -7.20 6.84 8.76
CA GLY A 135 -8.57 6.78 9.26
C GLY A 135 -8.60 6.85 10.79
N SER A 136 -9.28 5.93 11.46
CA SER A 136 -9.43 5.90 12.93
C SER A 136 -8.13 5.75 13.73
N ARG A 137 -6.98 5.59 13.06
CA ARG A 137 -5.66 5.40 13.68
C ARG A 137 -4.70 6.56 13.48
N PHE A 138 -5.09 7.65 12.81
CA PHE A 138 -4.24 8.83 12.63
C PHE A 138 -3.62 9.34 13.94
N TRP A 139 -4.37 9.30 15.04
CA TRP A 139 -3.93 9.75 16.35
C TRP A 139 -2.72 8.96 16.87
N ARG A 140 -2.56 7.68 16.49
CA ARG A 140 -1.40 6.87 16.87
C ARG A 140 -0.12 7.39 16.21
N VAL A 141 -0.22 7.89 14.99
CA VAL A 141 0.91 8.54 14.30
C VAL A 141 1.22 9.86 15.00
N LEU A 142 0.21 10.68 15.26
CA LEU A 142 0.38 11.97 15.96
C LEU A 142 0.96 11.79 17.38
N GLU A 143 0.58 10.76 18.11
CA GLU A 143 1.05 10.50 19.48
C GLU A 143 2.57 10.28 19.56
N LEU A 144 3.18 9.68 18.52
CA LEU A 144 4.64 9.54 18.45
C LEU A 144 5.36 10.89 18.51
N THR A 145 4.73 11.95 17.99
CA THR A 145 5.29 13.31 17.99
C THR A 145 5.29 14.01 19.35
N LYS A 146 4.53 13.49 20.33
CA LYS A 146 4.54 14.02 21.70
C LYS A 146 5.86 13.69 22.41
N LYS A 147 6.39 12.50 22.17
CA LYS A 147 7.65 12.01 22.80
C LYS A 147 8.89 12.43 22.01
N ALA A 148 8.77 12.62 20.70
CA ALA A 148 9.87 12.96 19.81
C ALA A 148 9.41 14.07 18.83
N PRO A 149 9.58 15.36 19.20
CA PRO A 149 9.13 16.50 18.39
C PRO A 149 9.71 16.53 16.97
N GLU A 150 10.90 15.98 16.76
CA GLU A 150 11.54 15.86 15.44
C GLU A 150 10.73 14.97 14.47
N LEU A 151 9.84 14.11 14.99
CA LEU A 151 8.98 13.26 14.17
C LEU A 151 7.85 14.03 13.47
N ARG A 152 7.64 15.31 13.81
CA ARG A 152 6.68 16.19 13.14
C ARG A 152 7.16 16.65 11.77
N GLU A 153 8.47 16.63 11.56
CA GLU A 153 9.06 17.09 10.30
C GLU A 153 8.62 16.20 9.14
N ARG A 154 8.47 16.83 7.97
CA ARG A 154 8.24 16.12 6.71
C ARG A 154 9.40 15.17 6.44
N ILE A 155 9.09 14.01 5.84
CA ILE A 155 10.12 13.12 5.31
C ILE A 155 10.73 13.73 4.05
N CYS A 156 9.88 14.25 3.16
CA CYS A 156 10.24 14.92 1.93
C CYS A 156 9.52 16.28 1.86
N PRO A 157 10.19 17.38 1.47
CA PRO A 157 9.55 18.69 1.36
C PRO A 157 8.38 18.72 0.36
N HIS A 158 8.37 17.82 -0.63
CA HIS A 158 7.36 17.77 -1.69
C HIS A 158 6.07 17.02 -1.31
N ASN A 159 6.03 16.38 -0.14
CA ASN A 159 4.92 15.53 0.29
C ASN A 159 4.45 15.91 1.71
N LEU A 160 3.25 15.47 2.07
CA LEU A 160 2.67 15.70 3.40
C LEU A 160 3.16 14.72 4.46
N ASP A 161 3.81 13.64 4.03
CA ASP A 161 4.25 12.57 4.91
C ASP A 161 5.28 13.05 5.95
N ILE A 162 5.07 12.67 7.22
CA ILE A 162 5.95 13.03 8.35
C ILE A 162 6.79 11.85 8.84
N LYS A 163 7.93 12.15 9.46
CA LYS A 163 8.84 11.14 10.04
C LYS A 163 8.15 10.19 11.02
N ALA A 164 7.10 10.64 11.71
CA ALA A 164 6.29 9.77 12.58
C ALA A 164 5.67 8.57 11.84
N GLN A 165 5.30 8.71 10.56
CA GLN A 165 4.76 7.61 9.76
C GLN A 165 5.77 6.48 9.59
N ILE A 166 7.06 6.79 9.39
CA ILE A 166 8.11 5.76 9.31
C ILE A 166 8.13 4.93 10.59
N LEU A 167 8.11 5.58 11.76
CA LEU A 167 8.15 4.88 13.03
C LEU A 167 6.85 4.10 13.29
N PHE A 168 5.71 4.68 12.97
CA PHE A 168 4.41 3.99 13.05
C PHE A 168 4.39 2.74 12.18
N SER A 169 4.79 2.85 10.91
CA SER A 169 4.86 1.73 9.98
C SER A 169 5.78 0.63 10.48
N LEU A 170 6.98 0.97 10.97
CA LEU A 170 7.92 -0.01 11.54
C LEU A 170 7.34 -0.79 12.72
N GLN A 171 6.48 -0.16 13.52
CA GLN A 171 5.86 -0.78 14.70
C GLN A 171 4.60 -1.58 14.37
N ASN A 172 3.87 -1.23 13.30
CA ASN A 172 2.50 -1.73 13.07
C ASN A 172 2.27 -2.37 11.68
N GLU A 173 3.12 -2.10 10.70
CA GLU A 173 2.87 -2.40 9.27
C GLU A 173 3.99 -3.22 8.61
N LEU A 174 4.96 -3.66 9.42
CA LEU A 174 6.05 -4.59 9.08
C LEU A 174 6.89 -4.26 7.83
N PRO A 175 7.21 -2.99 7.49
CA PRO A 175 8.13 -2.69 6.41
C PRO A 175 9.54 -3.21 6.74
N ARG A 176 10.23 -3.73 5.73
CA ARG A 176 11.59 -4.28 5.85
C ARG A 176 12.60 -3.57 4.97
N THR A 177 12.14 -2.78 4.02
CA THR A 177 12.96 -2.06 3.04
C THR A 177 12.53 -0.60 2.93
N LEU A 178 13.43 0.26 2.46
CA LEU A 178 13.07 1.67 2.17
C LEU A 178 11.91 1.76 1.17
N ALA A 179 11.91 0.89 0.16
CA ALA A 179 10.85 0.77 -0.83
C ALA A 179 9.49 0.45 -0.21
N ASP A 180 9.42 -0.34 0.87
CA ASP A 180 8.15 -0.59 1.56
C ASP A 180 7.52 0.69 2.12
N ILE A 181 8.34 1.59 2.66
CA ILE A 181 7.84 2.89 3.12
C ILE A 181 7.42 3.74 1.92
N TYR A 182 8.34 3.93 0.97
CA TYR A 182 8.17 4.95 -0.07
C TYR A 182 7.14 4.59 -1.14
N LEU A 183 7.05 3.32 -1.51
CA LEU A 183 6.16 2.86 -2.58
C LEU A 183 4.86 2.23 -2.06
N ARG A 184 4.81 1.80 -0.79
CA ARG A 184 3.69 0.99 -0.27
C ARG A 184 3.03 1.52 1.00
N ARG A 185 3.61 2.49 1.70
CA ARG A 185 3.01 3.09 2.93
C ARG A 185 2.84 4.60 2.86
N THR A 186 3.54 5.26 1.94
CA THR A 186 3.52 6.71 1.73
C THR A 186 3.34 7.01 0.23
N GLY A 187 3.10 8.27 -0.12
CA GLY A 187 3.03 8.72 -1.52
C GLY A 187 4.35 9.22 -2.10
N ILE A 188 5.46 9.11 -1.35
CA ILE A 188 6.75 9.72 -1.69
C ILE A 188 7.33 9.10 -2.97
N GLY A 189 7.36 7.77 -3.04
CA GLY A 189 8.03 7.06 -4.13
C GLY A 189 7.31 7.15 -5.47
N THR A 190 6.04 7.57 -5.49
CA THR A 190 5.25 7.79 -6.70
C THR A 190 5.10 9.27 -7.05
N SER A 191 5.75 10.17 -6.30
CA SER A 191 5.74 11.60 -6.56
C SER A 191 6.81 12.01 -7.57
N ALA A 192 6.76 13.24 -8.08
CA ALA A 192 7.73 13.77 -9.03
C ALA A 192 9.18 13.71 -8.54
N CYS A 193 9.42 13.91 -7.24
CA CYS A 193 10.75 13.82 -6.65
C CYS A 193 11.22 12.38 -6.42
N ARG A 194 10.30 11.41 -6.45
CA ARG A 194 10.56 9.97 -6.24
C ARG A 194 11.24 9.67 -4.90
N GLY A 195 11.29 10.62 -3.96
CA GLY A 195 11.99 10.50 -2.68
C GLY A 195 13.50 10.29 -2.76
N LEU A 196 14.15 10.52 -3.90
CA LEU A 196 15.60 10.25 -4.05
C LEU A 196 16.45 11.18 -3.16
N ASP A 197 16.01 12.43 -3.01
CA ASP A 197 16.65 13.45 -2.19
C ASP A 197 16.59 13.15 -0.68
N CYS A 198 15.50 12.55 -0.21
CA CYS A 198 15.29 12.23 1.20
C CYS A 198 15.58 10.76 1.57
N ALA A 199 15.87 9.89 0.59
CA ALA A 199 16.08 8.44 0.79
C ALA A 199 17.09 8.11 1.91
N LYS A 200 18.22 8.82 1.93
CA LYS A 200 19.29 8.59 2.92
C LYS A 200 18.85 8.91 4.34
N GLU A 201 18.03 9.95 4.53
CA GLU A 201 17.54 10.33 5.84
C GLU A 201 16.50 9.35 6.36
N ALA A 202 15.53 8.96 5.53
CA ALA A 202 14.56 7.94 5.89
C ALA A 202 15.22 6.59 6.20
N ALA A 203 16.19 6.16 5.38
CA ALA A 203 16.94 4.92 5.63
C ALA A 203 17.71 4.95 6.96
N ARG A 204 18.24 6.12 7.37
CA ARG A 204 18.86 6.29 8.69
C ARG A 204 17.84 6.20 9.81
N LEU A 205 16.66 6.80 9.65
CA LEU A 205 15.59 6.73 10.65
C LEU A 205 15.11 5.29 10.82
N MET A 206 14.87 4.57 9.71
CA MET A 206 14.57 3.14 9.74
C MET A 206 15.69 2.34 10.39
N GLY A 207 16.94 2.62 10.02
CA GLY A 207 18.11 1.92 10.53
C GLY A 207 18.32 2.09 12.04
N LYS A 208 17.92 3.22 12.63
CA LYS A 208 17.94 3.43 14.08
C LYS A 208 17.02 2.43 14.80
N THR A 209 15.80 2.24 14.28
CA THR A 209 14.78 1.36 14.87
C THR A 209 15.04 -0.11 14.56
N LEU A 210 15.48 -0.43 13.35
CA LEU A 210 15.77 -1.82 12.90
C LEU A 210 17.21 -2.26 13.20
N HIS A 211 17.99 -1.43 13.87
CA HIS A 211 19.39 -1.68 14.22
C HIS A 211 20.29 -2.00 13.01
N TRP A 212 20.10 -1.29 11.91
CA TRP A 212 20.91 -1.45 10.70
C TRP A 212 22.30 -0.85 10.87
N ARG A 213 23.32 -1.59 10.44
CA ARG A 213 24.68 -1.06 10.28
C ARG A 213 24.72 -0.05 9.13
N ARG A 214 25.71 0.87 9.15
CA ARG A 214 25.94 1.86 8.08
C ARG A 214 25.95 1.26 6.67
N ARG A 215 26.53 0.06 6.52
CA ARG A 215 26.53 -0.69 5.24
C ARG A 215 25.13 -1.02 4.77
N ARG A 216 24.23 -1.46 5.66
CA ARG A 216 22.84 -1.79 5.30
C ARG A 216 22.06 -0.52 4.93
N ILE A 217 22.24 0.57 5.66
CA ILE A 217 21.62 1.87 5.32
C ILE A 217 22.01 2.30 3.91
N LYS A 218 23.31 2.23 3.56
CA LYS A 218 23.78 2.54 2.20
C LYS A 218 23.16 1.59 1.17
N GLN A 219 23.11 0.29 1.46
CA GLN A 219 22.52 -0.70 0.56
C GLN A 219 21.03 -0.46 0.30
N GLU A 220 20.27 -0.03 1.29
CA GLU A 220 18.84 0.27 1.13
C GLU A 220 18.60 1.44 0.20
N VAL A 221 19.43 2.49 0.29
CA VAL A 221 19.35 3.63 -0.63
C VAL A 221 19.67 3.18 -2.06
N GLU A 222 20.77 2.46 -2.26
CA GLU A 222 21.16 1.94 -3.59
C GLU A 222 20.11 0.97 -4.17
N ASN A 223 19.50 0.13 -3.32
CA ASN A 223 18.44 -0.79 -3.76
C ASN A 223 17.21 -0.01 -4.23
N TYR A 224 16.82 1.02 -3.47
CA TYR A 224 15.69 1.86 -3.81
C TYR A 224 15.93 2.65 -5.10
N GLU A 225 17.12 3.24 -5.25
CA GLU A 225 17.53 3.94 -6.48
C GLU A 225 17.39 3.03 -7.72
N ARG A 226 17.88 1.78 -7.63
CA ARG A 226 17.72 0.79 -8.71
C ARG A 226 16.26 0.42 -9.00
N GLU A 227 15.43 0.28 -7.98
CA GLU A 227 14.00 -0.01 -8.15
C GLU A 227 13.28 1.15 -8.86
N ILE A 228 13.63 2.40 -8.51
CA ILE A 228 13.14 3.59 -9.20
C ILE A 228 13.67 3.67 -10.64
N GLU A 229 14.93 3.34 -10.91
CA GLU A 229 15.44 3.30 -12.30
C GLU A 229 14.63 2.31 -13.15
N LEU A 230 14.30 1.12 -12.64
CA LEU A 230 13.50 0.13 -13.36
C LEU A 230 12.05 0.59 -13.61
N LEU A 231 11.45 1.30 -12.64
CA LEU A 231 10.06 1.78 -12.74
C LEU A 231 9.91 3.01 -13.64
N TYR A 232 11.01 3.73 -13.92
CA TYR A 232 10.99 5.01 -14.61
C TYR A 232 11.85 5.07 -15.87
N GLY A 233 12.72 4.09 -16.10
CA GLY A 233 13.57 3.93 -17.28
C GLY A 233 12.81 3.34 -18.48
N CYS A 234 11.59 3.80 -18.73
CA CYS A 234 10.84 3.46 -19.94
C CYS A 234 11.28 4.39 -21.08
N ASP A 235 12.44 4.10 -21.66
CA ASP A 235 12.80 4.57 -23.01
C ASP A 235 12.17 3.66 -24.08
#